data_AF-A0A9E0YM45-F1
#
_entry.id   AF-A0A9E0YM45-F1
#
_cell.length_a   1.000
_cell.length_b   1.000
_cell.length_c   1.000
_cell.angle_alpha   90.00
_cell.angle_beta   90.00
_cell.angle_gamma   90.00
#
_symmetry.space_group_name_H-M   'P 1'
#
loop_
_entity.id
_entity.type
_entity.pdbx_description
1 polymer ?
#
loop_
_entity_poly.entity_id
_entity_poly.type
_entity_poly.pdbx_seq_one_letter_code
_entity_poly.pdbx_strand_id
1 'polypeptide(L)'
;MLEGLWDFKGYIGNPNYGAFGLIALPNLLIFEALGPIVELIGILVFATSYFLNSLSLPAFLLFLAISFLLHIFMSIGAIIMSDISFRRYENVSDLFKLFGASIFEQFGYRQFTVMARVWATYRFLAGRSGGWVSPERTSKK
;
A
#
# COMPACT_ATOMS: atom_id res chain seq x y z
N MET A 1 3.70 -6.62 7.82
CA MET A 1 4.37 -5.34 7.49
C MET A 1 4.39 -4.42 8.71
N LEU A 2 3.26 -4.20 9.41
CA LEU A 2 3.24 -3.63 10.78
C LEU A 2 4.21 -4.32 11.77
N GLU A 3 4.29 -5.65 11.75
CA GLU A 3 5.26 -6.40 12.58
C GLU A 3 6.71 -6.03 12.30
N GLY A 4 7.11 -5.94 11.03
CA GLY A 4 8.46 -5.53 10.66
C GLY A 4 8.74 -4.07 11.04
N LEU A 5 7.73 -3.21 11.03
CA LEU A 5 7.87 -1.81 11.50
C LEU A 5 7.98 -1.72 13.02
N TRP A 6 7.37 -2.67 13.74
CA TRP A 6 7.46 -2.79 15.19
C TRP A 6 8.86 -3.16 15.67
N ASP A 7 9.60 -3.94 14.88
CA ASP A 7 11.02 -4.23 15.12
C ASP A 7 11.88 -2.96 15.07
N PHE A 8 11.47 -1.96 14.27
CA PHE A 8 12.11 -0.66 14.17
C PHE A 8 11.47 0.44 15.04
N LYS A 9 10.58 0.11 15.99
CA LYS A 9 9.86 1.11 16.80
C LYS A 9 10.77 2.07 17.58
N GLY A 10 11.98 1.61 17.95
CA GLY A 10 12.96 2.42 18.68
C GLY A 10 13.61 3.53 17.85
N TYR A 11 13.45 3.48 16.52
CA TYR A 11 13.99 4.46 15.57
C TYR A 11 12.94 5.51 15.16
N ILE A 12 11.66 5.29 15.49
CA ILE A 12 10.56 6.20 15.17
C ILE A 12 10.68 7.47 16.01
N GLY A 13 10.79 8.62 15.35
CA GLY A 13 10.91 9.92 16.02
C GLY A 13 12.30 10.20 16.60
N ASN A 14 13.30 9.36 16.31
CA ASN A 14 14.65 9.54 16.82
C ASN A 14 15.45 10.48 15.89
N PRO A 15 15.88 11.66 16.38
CA PRO A 15 16.59 12.64 15.57
C PRO A 15 17.99 12.18 15.13
N ASN A 16 18.59 11.20 15.82
CA ASN A 16 19.91 10.66 15.46
C ASN A 16 19.91 9.94 14.11
N TYR A 17 18.74 9.56 13.60
CA TYR A 17 18.58 8.89 12.30
C TYR A 17 18.11 9.85 11.19
N GLY A 18 18.18 11.16 11.45
CA GLY A 18 17.86 12.21 10.48
C GLY A 18 16.45 12.10 9.91
N ALA A 19 16.29 12.42 8.63
CA ALA A 19 15.00 12.39 7.93
C ALA A 19 14.34 10.99 7.90
N PHE A 20 15.13 9.92 7.96
CA PHE A 20 14.61 8.56 8.00
C PHE A 20 13.83 8.28 9.29
N GLY A 21 14.42 8.61 10.44
CA GLY A 21 13.79 8.42 11.76
C GLY A 21 12.65 9.40 12.07
N LEU A 22 12.79 10.67 11.65
CA LEU A 22 11.85 11.74 11.98
C LEU A 22 10.68 11.88 11.02
N ILE A 23 10.84 11.51 9.75
CA ILE A 23 9.84 11.78 8.70
C ILE A 23 9.39 10.49 8.05
N ALA A 24 10.31 9.66 7.55
CA ALA A 24 9.95 8.46 6.78
C ALA A 24 9.25 7.41 7.65
N LEU A 25 9.82 7.04 8.79
CA LEU A 25 9.26 6.00 9.66
C LEU A 25 7.90 6.37 10.29
N PRO A 26 7.68 7.59 10.81
CA PRO A 26 6.36 7.98 11.32
C PRO A 26 5.30 8.03 10.22
N ASN A 27 5.65 8.56 9.04
CA ASN A 27 4.75 8.59 7.89
C ASN A 27 4.37 7.16 7.47
N LEU A 28 5.36 6.26 7.38
CA LEU A 28 5.12 4.85 7.07
C LEU A 28 4.19 4.19 8.11
N LEU A 29 4.42 4.39 9.41
CA LEU A 29 3.54 3.86 10.47
C LEU A 29 2.09 4.34 10.29
N ILE A 30 1.89 5.63 10.04
CA ILE A 30 0.56 6.23 9.89
C ILE A 30 -0.15 5.64 8.66
N PHE A 31 0.49 5.60 7.51
CA PHE A 31 -0.12 5.06 6.29
C PHE A 31 -0.35 3.55 6.36
N GLU A 32 0.57 2.81 6.98
CA GLU A 32 0.48 1.36 7.17
C GLU A 32 -0.68 1.00 8.11
N ALA A 33 -0.88 1.78 9.19
CA ALA A 33 -1.97 1.57 10.14
C ALA A 33 -3.32 2.10 9.64
N LEU A 34 -3.34 3.26 8.98
CA LEU A 34 -4.58 3.88 8.46
C LEU A 34 -5.06 3.21 7.17
N GLY A 35 -4.17 2.66 6.34
CA GLY A 35 -4.51 2.03 5.07
C GLY A 35 -5.65 1.01 5.20
N PRO A 36 -5.52 -0.01 6.08
CA PRO A 36 -6.58 -1.00 6.31
C PRO A 36 -7.90 -0.40 6.82
N ILE A 37 -7.84 0.66 7.65
CA ILE A 37 -9.02 1.33 8.19
C ILE A 37 -9.78 2.06 7.08
N VAL A 38 -9.05 2.82 6.25
CA VAL A 38 -9.62 3.55 5.11
C VAL A 38 -10.23 2.59 4.10
N GLU A 39 -9.58 1.44 3.83
CA GLU A 39 -10.11 0.40 2.95
C GLU A 39 -11.40 -0.21 3.49
N LEU A 40 -11.49 -0.51 4.79
CA LEU A 40 -12.71 -1.01 5.43
C LEU A 40 -13.86 0.00 5.33
N ILE A 41 -13.58 1.28 5.58
CA ILE A 41 -14.57 2.36 5.44
C ILE A 41 -15.06 2.43 3.99
N GLY A 42 -14.17 2.35 3.01
CA GLY A 42 -14.53 2.36 1.59
C GLY A 42 -15.49 1.22 1.22
N ILE A 43 -15.23 0.00 1.72
CA ILE A 43 -16.11 -1.16 1.51
C ILE A 43 -17.48 -0.93 2.17
N LEU A 44 -17.52 -0.42 3.40
CA LEU A 44 -18.77 -0.13 4.11
C LEU A 44 -19.60 0.95 3.41
N VAL A 45 -18.96 2.02 2.93
CA VAL A 45 -19.62 3.09 2.18
C VAL A 45 -20.17 2.55 0.85
N PHE A 46 -19.42 1.72 0.14
CA PHE A 46 -19.90 1.09 -1.09
C PHE A 46 -21.09 0.16 -0.82
N ALA A 47 -21.00 -0.70 0.19
CA ALA A 47 -22.07 -1.63 0.57
C ALA A 47 -23.35 -0.89 0.97
N THR A 48 -23.26 0.12 1.84
CA THR A 48 -24.41 0.93 2.26
C THR A 48 -25.03 1.69 1.08
N SER A 49 -24.21 2.27 0.20
CA SER A 49 -24.68 2.96 -1.01
C SER A 49 -25.43 2.02 -1.95
N TYR A 50 -25.01 0.75 -2.05
CA TYR A 50 -25.69 -0.28 -2.84
C TYR A 50 -27.05 -0.65 -2.24
N PHE A 51 -27.12 -0.90 -0.92
CA PHE A 51 -28.38 -1.25 -0.24
C PHE A 51 -29.41 -0.12 -0.25
N LEU A 52 -28.96 1.14 -0.21
CA LEU A 52 -29.83 2.31 -0.26
C LEU A 52 -30.38 2.59 -1.67
N ASN A 53 -29.95 1.84 -2.71
CA ASN A 53 -30.21 2.15 -4.13
C ASN A 53 -29.82 3.60 -4.54
N SER A 54 -29.04 4.29 -3.70
CA SER A 54 -28.56 5.65 -3.94
C SER A 54 -27.34 5.70 -4.86
N LEU A 55 -26.93 4.54 -5.38
CA LEU A 55 -25.74 4.38 -6.21
C LEU A 55 -26.06 4.82 -7.65
N SER A 56 -25.94 6.12 -7.91
CA SER A 56 -26.11 6.62 -9.27
C SER A 56 -24.89 6.24 -10.12
N LEU A 57 -25.15 5.50 -11.20
CA LEU A 57 -24.12 5.07 -12.15
C LEU A 57 -23.24 6.25 -12.64
N PRO A 58 -23.79 7.46 -12.93
CA PRO A 58 -22.96 8.60 -13.32
C PRO A 58 -22.01 9.07 -12.21
N ALA A 59 -22.45 9.11 -10.95
CA ALA A 59 -21.58 9.50 -9.84
C ALA A 59 -20.47 8.48 -9.60
N PHE A 60 -20.78 7.19 -9.72
CA PHE A 60 -19.77 6.13 -9.62
C PHE A 60 -18.70 6.26 -10.72
N LEU A 61 -19.10 6.49 -11.98
CA LEU A 61 -18.18 6.69 -13.09
C LEU A 61 -17.31 7.94 -12.92
N LEU A 62 -17.88 9.05 -12.43
CA LEU A 62 -17.14 10.27 -12.12
C LEU A 62 -16.13 10.05 -11.00
N PHE A 63 -16.54 9.38 -9.92
CA PHE A 63 -15.65 9.02 -8.82
C PHE A 63 -14.49 8.14 -9.29
N LEU A 64 -14.79 7.14 -10.13
CA LEU A 64 -13.79 6.25 -10.70
C LEU A 64 -12.80 7.01 -11.61
N ALA A 65 -13.30 7.92 -12.44
CA ALA A 65 -12.46 8.77 -13.29
C ALA A 65 -11.51 9.66 -12.47
N ILE A 66 -12.02 10.34 -11.44
CA ILE A 66 -11.23 11.19 -10.54
C ILE A 66 -10.18 10.34 -9.79
N SER A 67 -10.57 9.17 -9.29
CA SER A 67 -9.66 8.26 -8.60
C SER A 67 -8.51 7.83 -9.52
N PHE A 68 -8.80 7.46 -10.77
CA PHE A 68 -7.78 7.13 -11.77
C PHE A 68 -6.84 8.31 -12.07
N LEU A 69 -7.39 9.51 -12.28
CA LEU A 69 -6.60 10.73 -12.52
C LEU A 69 -5.64 11.03 -11.36
N LEU A 70 -6.13 10.92 -10.12
CA LEU A 70 -5.29 11.10 -8.93
C LEU A 70 -4.18 10.04 -8.84
N HIS A 71 -4.48 8.77 -9.16
CA HIS A 71 -3.45 7.72 -9.17
C HIS A 71 -2.38 7.98 -10.22
N ILE A 72 -2.77 8.38 -11.44
CA ILE A 72 -1.83 8.74 -12.51
C ILE A 72 -0.96 9.92 -12.07
N PHE A 73 -1.56 10.96 -11.49
CA PHE A 73 -0.84 12.12 -10.98
C PHE A 73 0.19 11.74 -9.91
N MET A 74 -0.19 10.90 -8.95
CA MET A 74 0.71 10.41 -7.90
C MET A 74 1.85 9.56 -8.50
N SER A 75 1.55 8.70 -9.48
CA SER A 75 2.55 7.88 -10.16
C SER A 75 3.58 8.74 -10.92
N ILE A 76 3.13 9.77 -11.63
CA ILE A 76 4.01 10.70 -12.34
C ILE A 76 4.88 11.46 -11.32
N GLY A 77 4.29 11.95 -10.22
CA GLY A 77 5.04 12.62 -9.15
C GLY A 77 6.14 11.73 -8.56
N ALA A 78 5.85 10.44 -8.34
CA ALA A 78 6.84 9.48 -7.86
C ALA A 78 7.98 9.25 -8.87
N ILE A 79 7.67 9.15 -10.17
CA ILE A 79 8.68 9.00 -11.24
C ILE A 79 9.58 10.22 -11.31
N ILE A 80 9.01 11.43 -11.31
CA ILE A 80 9.78 12.69 -11.32
C ILE A 80 10.70 12.77 -10.10
N MET A 81 10.19 12.44 -8.92
CA MET A 81 11.00 12.42 -7.69
C MET A 81 12.12 11.37 -7.75
N SER A 82 11.83 10.20 -8.32
CA SER A 82 12.81 9.13 -8.51
C SER A 82 13.90 9.50 -9.52
N ASP A 83 13.55 10.24 -10.57
CA ASP A 83 14.51 10.69 -11.59
C ASP A 83 15.48 11.73 -11.02
N ILE A 84 14.96 12.70 -10.26
CA ILE A 84 15.76 13.69 -9.53
C ILE A 84 16.70 13.02 -8.51
N SER A 85 16.25 11.94 -7.86
CA SER A 85 17.00 11.33 -6.75
C SER A 85 17.99 10.24 -7.16
N PHE A 86 17.74 9.47 -8.23
CA PHE A 86 18.49 8.22 -8.48
C PHE A 86 18.86 7.89 -9.92
N ARG A 87 18.47 8.68 -10.95
CA ARG A 87 18.77 8.38 -12.39
C ARG A 87 18.59 6.90 -12.77
N ARG A 88 17.55 6.24 -12.27
CA ARG A 88 17.50 4.77 -12.15
C ARG A 88 16.83 4.01 -13.30
N TYR A 89 16.28 4.70 -14.30
CA TYR A 89 15.53 4.06 -15.38
C TYR A 89 16.24 4.21 -16.73
N GLU A 90 16.91 3.14 -17.18
CA GLU A 90 17.65 3.13 -18.45
C GLU A 90 16.78 2.70 -19.66
N ASN A 91 15.63 2.06 -19.46
CA ASN A 91 14.83 1.50 -20.57
C ASN A 91 13.31 1.78 -20.48
N VAL A 92 12.77 2.46 -21.49
CA VAL A 92 11.32 2.76 -21.65
C VAL A 92 10.45 1.52 -21.89
N SER A 93 11.01 0.42 -22.42
CA SER A 93 10.27 -0.83 -22.63
C SER A 93 9.84 -1.49 -21.31
N ASP A 94 10.68 -1.41 -20.28
CA ASP A 94 10.35 -1.94 -18.96
C ASP A 94 9.30 -1.09 -18.26
N LEU A 95 9.27 0.23 -18.53
CA LEU A 95 8.19 1.12 -18.08
C LEU A 95 6.81 0.68 -18.62
N PHE A 96 6.71 0.30 -19.89
CA PHE A 96 5.45 -0.18 -20.46
C PHE A 96 5.01 -1.53 -19.90
N LYS A 97 5.95 -2.45 -19.62
CA LYS A 97 5.65 -3.72 -18.94
C LYS A 97 5.19 -3.48 -17.50
N LEU A 98 5.84 -2.57 -16.77
CA LEU A 98 5.44 -2.18 -15.42
C LEU A 98 4.04 -1.55 -15.44
N PHE A 99 3.77 -0.66 -16.39
CA PHE A 99 2.47 -0.02 -16.55
C PHE A 99 1.35 -1.03 -16.80
N GLY A 100 1.58 -2.00 -17.70
CA GLY A 100 0.66 -3.11 -17.92
C GLY A 100 0.43 -3.92 -16.65
N ALA A 101 1.50 -4.27 -15.93
CA ALA A 101 1.41 -4.99 -14.66
C ALA A 101 0.62 -4.22 -13.59
N SER A 102 0.83 -2.90 -13.46
CA SER A 102 0.12 -2.04 -12.51
C SER A 102 -1.39 -1.92 -12.82
N ILE A 103 -1.81 -2.06 -14.07
CA ILE A 103 -3.24 -2.13 -14.41
C ILE A 103 -3.81 -3.46 -13.92
N PHE A 104 -3.18 -4.60 -14.23
CA PHE A 104 -3.64 -5.91 -13.77
C PHE A 104 -3.63 -6.05 -12.25
N GLU A 105 -2.67 -5.41 -11.58
CA GLU A 105 -2.57 -5.37 -10.12
C GLU A 105 -3.85 -4.84 -9.47
N GLN A 106 -4.50 -3.84 -10.10
CA GLN A 106 -5.74 -3.24 -9.59
C GLN A 106 -6.95 -4.19 -9.67
N PHE A 107 -6.93 -5.18 -10.56
CA PHE A 107 -8.08 -6.05 -10.85
C PHE A 107 -8.12 -7.38 -10.08
N GLY A 108 -7.24 -7.61 -9.12
CA GLY A 108 -7.34 -8.80 -8.26
C GLY A 108 -6.27 -8.86 -7.18
N TYR A 109 -5.04 -8.48 -7.54
CA TYR A 109 -3.91 -8.52 -6.62
C TYR A 109 -4.12 -7.54 -5.46
N ARG A 110 -4.67 -6.35 -5.74
CA ARG A 110 -4.97 -5.36 -4.71
C ARG A 110 -5.95 -5.92 -3.68
N GLN A 111 -7.07 -6.52 -4.11
CA GLN A 111 -8.08 -7.10 -3.21
C GLN A 111 -7.48 -8.20 -2.33
N PHE A 112 -6.66 -9.08 -2.90
CA PHE A 112 -5.95 -10.11 -2.16
C PHE A 112 -5.00 -9.52 -1.11
N THR A 113 -4.23 -8.51 -1.50
CA THR A 113 -3.27 -7.84 -0.62
C THR A 113 -3.97 -7.08 0.50
N VAL A 114 -5.14 -6.48 0.24
CA VAL A 114 -6.02 -5.89 1.27
C VAL A 114 -6.44 -6.94 2.29
N MET A 115 -6.98 -8.08 1.85
CA MET A 115 -7.40 -9.15 2.76
C MET A 115 -6.24 -9.67 3.60
N ALA A 116 -5.08 -9.89 2.99
CA ALA A 116 -3.87 -10.31 3.68
C ALA A 116 -3.42 -9.25 4.72
N ARG A 117 -3.48 -7.96 4.38
CA ARG A 117 -3.15 -6.87 5.31
C ARG A 117 -4.12 -6.78 6.47
N VAL A 118 -5.43 -6.82 6.22
CA VAL A 118 -6.45 -6.81 7.28
C VAL A 118 -6.24 -7.99 8.23
N TRP A 119 -6.00 -9.18 7.70
CA TRP A 119 -5.75 -10.38 8.51
C TRP A 119 -4.45 -10.28 9.31
N ALA A 120 -3.38 -9.77 8.71
CA ALA A 120 -2.10 -9.54 9.40
C ALA A 120 -2.25 -8.51 10.53
N THR A 121 -2.95 -7.40 10.29
CA THR A 121 -3.25 -6.38 11.30
C THR A 121 -4.09 -6.96 12.44
N TYR A 122 -5.12 -7.75 12.12
CA TYR A 122 -5.94 -8.43 13.12
C TYR A 122 -5.11 -9.39 13.98
N ARG A 123 -4.25 -10.22 13.37
CA ARG A 123 -3.36 -11.14 14.08
C ARG A 123 -2.35 -10.44 14.99
N PHE A 124 -1.79 -9.33 14.51
CA PHE A 124 -0.88 -8.49 15.28
C PHE A 124 -1.57 -7.90 16.51
N LEU A 125 -2.76 -7.32 16.34
CA LEU A 125 -3.57 -6.77 17.44
C LEU A 125 -4.03 -7.86 18.44
N ALA A 126 -4.28 -9.08 17.96
CA ALA A 126 -4.63 -10.22 18.80
C ALA A 126 -3.42 -10.86 19.52
N GLY A 127 -2.21 -10.29 19.40
CA GLY A 127 -0.99 -10.81 20.03
C GLY A 127 -0.51 -12.15 19.44
N ARG A 128 -1.03 -12.55 18.27
CA ARG A 128 -0.69 -13.79 17.56
C ARG A 128 0.25 -13.51 16.39
N SER A 129 1.34 -12.79 16.69
CA SER A 129 2.38 -12.51 15.71
C SER A 129 3.14 -13.79 15.39
N GLY A 130 2.97 -14.27 14.16
CA GLY A 130 3.80 -15.34 13.63
C GLY A 130 5.06 -14.68 13.12
N GLY A 131 6.10 -14.61 13.95
CA GLY A 131 7.42 -14.13 13.53
C GLY A 131 7.85 -14.80 12.23
N TRP A 132 8.60 -14.06 11.41
CA TRP A 132 9.14 -14.53 10.12
C TRP A 132 9.63 -15.97 10.24
N VAL A 133 8.92 -16.92 9.62
CA VAL A 133 9.38 -18.29 9.55
C VAL A 133 10.63 -18.25 8.68
N SER A 134 11.79 -18.38 9.32
CA SER A 134 13.07 -18.40 8.62
C SER A 134 12.98 -19.47 7.53
N PRO A 135 13.20 -19.14 6.24
CA PRO A 135 13.17 -20.14 5.20
C PRO A 135 14.22 -21.20 5.53
N GLU A 136 13.75 -22.40 5.86
CA GLU A 136 14.59 -23.53 6.20
C GLU A 136 15.46 -23.81 4.97
N ARG A 137 16.77 -23.57 5.09
CA ARG A 137 17.70 -23.84 3.99
C ARG A 137 17.74 -25.35 3.79
N THR A 138 16.95 -25.86 2.86
CA THR A 138 17.12 -27.22 2.34
C THR A 138 18.43 -27.26 1.53
N SER A 139 19.55 -27.40 2.25
CA SER A 139 20.79 -27.91 1.70
C SER A 139 20.53 -29.37 1.35
N LYS A 140 20.13 -29.63 0.10
CA LYS A 140 20.18 -30.98 -0.46
C LYS A 140 21.67 -31.36 -0.57
N LYS A 141 22.07 -32.34 0.24
CA LYS A 141 23.27 -33.16 0.00
C LYS A 141 23.06 -34.03 -1.24
#